data_AF-A0A4X1TDH1-F1
#
_entry.id   AF-A0A4X1TDH1-F1
#
_cell.length_a   1.000
_cell.length_b   1.000
_cell.length_c   1.000
_cell.angle_alpha   90.00
_cell.angle_beta   90.00
_cell.angle_gamma   90.00
#
_symmetry.space_group_name_H-M   'P 1'
#
loop_
_entity.id
_entity.type
_entity.pdbx_description
1 polymer ?
#
loop_
_entity_poly.entity_id
_entity_poly.type
_entity_poly.pdbx_seq_one_letter_code
_entity_poly.pdbx_strand_id
1 'polypeptide(L)'
;MAAEPEDNCISFVEMKFINNTLYFVEDLESDYFGKLEPKLSIIRNLNDQVLFINQGHQAVFEDMPDSDCSDNAPQTVFIIYMYKDSLTRGLAVTISVQCKKMSTLSCKNKTLSFKEMSPPDNIDDEGNDIIFFQRSVPGHDDKIQFESSLYKGYFLFRNTFYSVNWNRDYIQ
;
A
#
# COMPACT_ATOMS: atom_id res chain seq x y z
N MET A 1 38.87 -30.42 -11.51
CA MET A 1 38.37 -29.07 -11.81
C MET A 1 37.60 -28.60 -10.60
N ALA A 2 38.07 -27.53 -9.96
CA ALA A 2 37.42 -26.95 -8.79
C ALA A 2 36.26 -26.06 -9.26
N ALA A 3 35.13 -26.11 -8.57
CA ALA A 3 33.96 -25.30 -8.86
C ALA A 3 34.27 -23.82 -8.55
N GLU A 4 33.97 -22.96 -9.51
CA GLU A 4 33.96 -21.50 -9.35
C GLU A 4 32.86 -21.13 -8.32
N PRO A 5 33.14 -20.30 -7.30
CA PRO A 5 32.10 -19.84 -6.38
C PRO A 5 31.19 -18.81 -7.09
N GLU A 6 29.88 -19.06 -7.06
CA GLU A 6 28.86 -18.10 -7.49
C GLU A 6 28.90 -16.86 -6.59
N ASP A 7 29.20 -15.70 -7.18
CA ASP A 7 29.25 -14.39 -6.55
C ASP A 7 27.84 -13.96 -6.06
N ASN A 8 27.45 -14.46 -4.88
CA ASN A 8 26.33 -13.94 -4.10
C ASN A 8 26.74 -12.64 -3.38
N CYS A 9 27.19 -11.65 -4.14
CA CYS A 9 27.56 -10.35 -3.59
C CYS A 9 26.30 -9.53 -3.30
N ILE A 10 25.82 -9.60 -2.05
CA ILE A 10 24.81 -8.67 -1.54
C ILE A 10 25.50 -7.33 -1.27
N SER A 11 25.20 -6.31 -2.08
CA SER A 11 25.70 -4.96 -1.87
C SER A 11 24.90 -4.29 -0.75
N PHE A 12 25.45 -4.27 0.47
CA PHE A 12 24.85 -3.54 1.58
C PHE A 12 25.24 -2.06 1.51
N VAL A 13 24.24 -1.20 1.63
CA VAL A 13 24.38 0.27 1.70
C VAL A 13 25.28 0.63 2.90
N GLU A 14 26.21 1.56 2.68
CA GLU A 14 27.28 2.06 3.58
C GLU A 14 27.36 1.47 5.00
N MET A 15 28.31 0.56 5.21
CA MET A 15 28.69 0.01 6.51
C MET A 15 30.14 0.36 6.84
N LYS A 16 30.44 0.62 8.13
CA LYS A 16 31.80 0.79 8.64
C LYS A 16 32.26 -0.49 9.33
N PHE A 17 33.42 -1.01 8.94
CA PHE A 17 34.03 -2.15 9.61
C PHE A 17 35.20 -1.70 10.48
N ILE A 18 35.09 -1.89 11.80
CA ILE A 18 36.10 -1.46 12.77
C ILE A 18 36.34 -2.60 13.76
N ASN A 19 37.59 -2.92 14.08
CA ASN A 19 37.95 -3.94 15.08
C ASN A 19 37.20 -5.28 14.93
N ASN A 20 37.14 -5.81 13.71
CA ASN A 20 36.48 -7.07 13.39
C ASN A 20 34.96 -7.09 13.66
N THR A 21 34.36 -5.92 13.83
CA THR A 21 32.93 -5.73 14.10
C THR A 21 32.35 -4.82 13.01
N LEU A 22 31.19 -5.21 12.49
CA LEU A 22 30.47 -4.47 11.46
C LEU A 22 29.54 -3.46 12.15
N TYR A 23 29.69 -2.18 11.81
CA TYR A 23 28.88 -1.07 12.31
C TYR A 23 28.08 -0.46 11.15
N PHE A 24 26.83 -0.13 11.40
CA PHE A 24 26.09 0.74 10.49
C PHE A 24 26.67 2.16 10.60
N VAL A 25 26.81 2.87 9.48
CA VAL A 25 27.19 4.29 9.53
C VAL A 25 26.01 5.04 10.14
N GLU A 26 26.19 5.59 11.34
CA GLU A 26 25.21 6.44 12.01
C GLU A 26 25.09 7.78 11.29
N ASP A 27 24.34 7.76 10.19
CA ASP A 27 23.43 8.85 9.80
C ASP A 27 22.00 8.28 9.68
N LEU A 28 21.73 7.24 10.47
CA LEU A 28 20.40 6.67 10.63
C LEU A 28 19.59 7.69 11.40
N GLU A 29 18.69 8.38 10.69
CA GLU A 29 17.59 9.11 11.29
C GLU A 29 17.05 8.32 12.47
N SER A 30 17.04 9.00 13.63
CA SER A 30 16.33 8.70 14.87
C SER A 30 15.28 7.60 14.75
N ASP A 31 15.16 6.74 15.77
CA ASP A 31 14.09 5.75 16.00
C ASP A 31 12.67 6.37 16.16
N TYR A 32 12.44 7.51 15.50
CA TYR A 32 11.17 8.17 15.34
C TYR A 32 10.51 7.61 14.07
N PHE A 33 9.60 6.65 14.25
CA PHE A 33 8.94 5.90 13.19
C PHE A 33 7.84 6.75 12.50
N GLY A 34 8.26 7.82 11.82
CA GLY A 34 7.38 8.71 11.07
C GLY A 34 6.95 8.14 9.72
N LYS A 35 5.76 8.54 9.31
CA LYS A 35 5.17 8.43 7.97
C LYS A 35 6.21 8.62 6.84
N LEU A 36 6.37 7.62 5.98
CA LEU A 36 7.24 7.70 4.80
C LEU A 36 6.65 8.67 3.76
N GLU A 37 7.47 9.12 2.80
CA GLU A 37 7.01 10.01 1.74
C GLU A 37 5.78 9.42 1.01
N PRO A 38 4.67 10.17 0.89
CA PRO A 38 3.47 9.70 0.21
C PRO A 38 3.72 9.47 -1.27
N LYS A 39 3.19 8.35 -1.77
CA LYS A 39 3.17 8.06 -3.20
C LYS A 39 1.85 8.52 -3.81
N LEU A 40 1.91 9.35 -4.84
CA LEU A 40 0.75 9.63 -5.70
C LEU A 40 0.55 8.47 -6.68
N SER A 41 -0.68 8.01 -6.84
CA SER A 41 -0.98 6.83 -7.66
C SER A 41 -2.38 6.89 -8.25
N ILE A 42 -2.50 6.45 -9.50
CA ILE A 42 -3.77 6.10 -10.13
C ILE A 42 -4.00 4.62 -9.85
N ILE A 43 -5.18 4.27 -9.33
CA ILE A 43 -5.51 2.89 -8.97
C ILE A 43 -6.43 2.33 -10.05
N ARG A 44 -6.05 1.19 -10.64
CA ARG A 44 -6.84 0.48 -11.66
C ARG A 44 -7.25 -0.90 -11.14
N ASN A 45 -8.43 -1.38 -11.56
CA ASN A 45 -8.85 -2.75 -11.30
C ASN A 45 -8.39 -3.72 -12.41
N LEU A 46 -8.72 -5.01 -12.30
CA LEU A 46 -8.33 -6.04 -13.29
C LEU A 46 -8.95 -5.84 -14.69
N ASN A 47 -10.00 -5.04 -14.81
CA ASN A 47 -10.62 -4.68 -16.08
C ASN A 47 -10.06 -3.37 -16.64
N ASP A 48 -8.96 -2.87 -16.09
CA ASP A 48 -8.32 -1.60 -16.46
C ASP A 48 -9.18 -0.34 -16.19
N GLN A 49 -10.20 -0.46 -15.34
CA GLN A 49 -11.03 0.68 -14.93
C GLN A 49 -10.33 1.45 -13.81
N VAL A 50 -10.40 2.77 -13.87
CA VAL A 50 -9.76 3.70 -12.93
C VAL A 50 -10.67 3.96 -11.74
N LEU A 51 -10.10 3.87 -10.53
CA LEU A 51 -10.78 4.31 -9.31
C LEU A 51 -10.94 5.83 -9.34
N PHE A 52 -12.15 6.30 -9.08
CA PHE A 52 -12.53 7.70 -9.20
C PHE A 52 -13.50 8.10 -8.08
N ILE A 53 -13.35 9.31 -7.56
CA ILE A 53 -14.31 9.90 -6.62
C ILE A 53 -15.32 10.76 -7.37
N ASN A 54 -16.56 10.26 -7.46
CA ASN A 54 -17.62 10.97 -8.18
C ASN A 54 -18.11 12.21 -7.41
N GLN A 55 -19.01 12.98 -8.04
CA GLN A 55 -19.59 14.18 -7.43
C GLN A 55 -20.37 13.91 -6.13
N GLY A 56 -20.85 12.69 -5.94
CA GLY A 56 -21.47 12.20 -4.71
C GLY A 56 -20.49 11.83 -3.60
N HIS A 57 -19.18 12.04 -3.79
CA HIS A 57 -18.11 11.62 -2.88
C HIS A 57 -18.05 10.10 -2.68
N GLN A 58 -18.49 9.35 -3.70
CA GLN A 58 -18.44 7.89 -3.70
C GLN A 58 -17.31 7.41 -4.59
N ALA A 59 -16.64 6.35 -4.15
CA ALA A 59 -15.61 5.66 -4.91
C ALA A 59 -16.25 4.72 -5.94
N VAL A 60 -15.92 4.93 -7.21
CA VAL A 60 -16.43 4.15 -8.34
C VAL A 60 -15.27 3.76 -9.26
N PHE A 61 -15.45 2.70 -10.05
CA PHE A 61 -14.51 2.34 -11.10
C PHE A 61 -15.13 2.72 -12.45
N GLU A 62 -14.38 3.49 -13.26
CA GLU A 62 -14.83 3.96 -14.57
C GLU A 62 -13.79 3.63 -15.65
N ASP A 63 -14.28 3.35 -16.86
CA ASP A 63 -13.43 3.19 -18.04
C ASP A 63 -12.89 4.57 -18.44
N MET A 64 -11.60 4.81 -18.18
CA MET A 64 -10.98 6.12 -18.34
C MET A 64 -9.57 6.00 -18.95
N PRO A 65 -9.29 6.69 -20.09
CA PRO A 65 -7.95 6.75 -20.65
C PRO A 65 -7.03 7.64 -19.79
N ASP A 66 -5.72 7.51 -19.97
CA ASP A 66 -4.72 8.25 -19.17
C ASP A 66 -4.80 9.78 -19.35
N SER A 67 -5.23 10.26 -20.53
CA SER A 67 -5.50 11.69 -20.76
C SER A 67 -6.55 12.21 -19.79
N ASP A 68 -7.65 11.49 -19.68
CA ASP A 68 -8.81 11.88 -18.90
C ASP A 68 -8.51 11.72 -17.40
N CYS A 69 -7.58 10.84 -17.02
CA CYS A 69 -7.11 10.75 -15.64
C CYS A 69 -6.49 12.07 -15.17
N SER A 70 -5.74 12.75 -16.03
CA SER A 70 -5.12 14.05 -15.70
C SER A 70 -6.15 15.17 -15.63
N ASP A 71 -7.14 15.16 -16.54
CA ASP A 71 -8.21 16.15 -16.58
C ASP A 71 -9.18 16.00 -15.40
N ASN A 72 -9.38 14.76 -14.92
CA ASN A 72 -10.19 14.44 -13.74
C ASN A 72 -9.38 14.45 -12.44
N ALA A 73 -8.15 14.95 -12.44
CA ALA A 73 -7.44 15.24 -11.20
C ALA A 73 -8.15 16.40 -10.46
N PRO A 74 -8.27 16.34 -9.12
CA PRO A 74 -7.64 15.38 -8.22
C PRO A 74 -8.44 14.08 -7.94
N GLN A 75 -9.63 13.91 -8.50
CA GLN A 75 -10.55 12.81 -8.16
C GLN A 75 -10.06 11.41 -8.56
N THR A 76 -9.06 11.33 -9.44
CA THR A 76 -8.40 10.11 -9.94
C THR A 76 -7.04 9.83 -9.28
N VAL A 77 -6.51 10.79 -8.51
CA VAL A 77 -5.15 10.72 -7.94
C VAL A 77 -5.24 10.42 -6.45
N PHE A 78 -4.83 9.22 -6.07
CA PHE A 78 -4.79 8.76 -4.70
C PHE A 78 -3.41 8.96 -4.09
N ILE A 79 -3.39 9.26 -2.80
CA ILE A 79 -2.20 9.47 -1.99
C ILE A 79 -2.06 8.26 -1.08
N ILE A 80 -1.06 7.41 -1.36
CA ILE A 80 -0.75 6.24 -0.55
C ILE A 80 0.32 6.65 0.44
N TYR A 81 -0.07 6.74 1.71
CA TYR A 81 0.88 6.96 2.80
C TYR A 81 1.33 5.62 3.34
N MET A 82 2.64 5.47 3.43
CA MET A 82 3.27 4.23 3.87
C MET A 82 3.76 4.41 5.31
N TYR A 83 3.49 3.41 6.13
CA TYR A 83 3.87 3.37 7.53
C TYR A 83 4.88 2.26 7.72
N LYS A 84 5.95 2.60 8.44
CA LYS A 84 6.99 1.64 8.79
C LYS A 84 6.40 0.71 9.85
N ASP A 85 5.95 -0.45 9.40
CA ASP A 85 5.40 -1.48 10.27
C ASP A 85 6.46 -2.57 10.53
N SER A 86 6.48 -3.07 11.75
CA SER A 86 7.30 -4.19 12.21
C SER A 86 6.66 -5.56 11.93
N LEU A 87 5.39 -5.57 11.51
CA LEU A 87 4.63 -6.79 11.27
C LEU A 87 5.01 -7.46 9.94
N THR A 88 5.16 -8.78 9.97
CA THR A 88 5.42 -9.65 8.80
C THR A 88 4.24 -9.74 7.82
N ARG A 89 3.18 -8.96 8.05
CA ARG A 89 1.93 -8.95 7.30
C ARG A 89 2.00 -8.00 6.10
N GLY A 90 3.16 -7.56 5.64
CA GLY A 90 3.29 -6.65 4.50
C GLY A 90 3.30 -5.18 4.92
N LEU A 91 3.37 -4.29 3.95
CA LEU A 91 3.56 -2.86 4.22
C LEU A 91 2.24 -2.20 4.62
N ALA A 92 2.20 -1.60 5.82
CA ALA A 92 1.04 -0.85 6.27
C ALA A 92 0.89 0.45 5.48
N VAL A 93 -0.33 0.70 4.98
CA VAL A 93 -0.65 1.89 4.19
C VAL A 93 -2.04 2.44 4.52
N THR A 94 -2.21 3.75 4.31
CA THR A 94 -3.53 4.39 4.13
C THR A 94 -3.67 4.85 2.69
N ILE A 95 -4.88 4.78 2.14
CA ILE A 95 -5.22 5.30 0.81
C ILE A 95 -6.10 6.54 1.00
N SER A 96 -5.60 7.70 0.59
CA SER A 96 -6.31 8.97 0.71
C SER A 96 -6.52 9.66 -0.64
N VAL A 97 -7.40 10.65 -0.68
CA VAL A 97 -7.67 11.48 -1.85
C VAL A 97 -7.89 12.92 -1.39
N GLN A 98 -7.30 13.86 -2.13
CA GLN A 98 -7.39 15.29 -1.84
C GLN A 98 -8.29 15.97 -2.88
N CYS A 99 -9.61 15.91 -2.67
CA CYS A 99 -10.57 16.70 -3.45
C CYS A 99 -10.71 18.10 -2.84
N LYS A 100 -11.90 18.45 -2.32
CA LYS A 100 -12.09 19.70 -1.54
C LYS A 100 -11.40 19.64 -0.18
N LYS A 101 -11.39 18.46 0.43
CA LYS A 101 -10.75 18.15 1.70
C LYS A 101 -10.13 16.75 1.62
N MET A 102 -9.15 16.50 2.47
CA MET A 102 -8.52 15.18 2.57
C MET A 102 -9.57 14.16 3.04
N SER A 103 -9.69 13.06 2.31
CA SER A 103 -10.49 11.93 2.73
C SER A 103 -9.67 10.65 2.66
N THR A 104 -9.83 9.77 3.63
CA THR A 104 -9.07 8.52 3.76
C THR A 104 -10.01 7.31 3.69
N LEU A 105 -9.62 6.29 2.94
CA LEU A 105 -10.36 5.06 2.76
C LEU A 105 -10.50 4.31 4.08
N SER A 106 -11.71 3.90 4.40
CA SER A 106 -12.07 3.15 5.59
C SER A 106 -12.85 1.89 5.21
N CYS A 107 -12.61 0.81 5.94
CA CYS A 107 -13.30 -0.46 5.84
C CYS A 107 -14.32 -0.73 6.95
N LYS A 108 -14.68 0.29 7.75
CA LYS A 108 -15.53 0.11 8.94
C LYS A 108 -16.77 -0.71 8.63
N ASN A 109 -17.07 -1.69 9.49
CA ASN A 109 -18.23 -2.58 9.34
C ASN A 109 -18.22 -3.38 8.02
N LYS A 110 -17.04 -3.64 7.43
CA LYS A 110 -16.85 -4.31 6.14
C LYS A 110 -17.41 -3.55 4.93
N THR A 111 -17.71 -2.26 5.10
CA THR A 111 -18.17 -1.37 4.03
C THR A 111 -17.06 -0.37 3.71
N LEU A 112 -16.78 -0.19 2.42
CA LEU A 112 -15.82 0.80 1.96
C LEU A 112 -16.45 2.19 1.93
N SER A 113 -15.76 3.15 2.52
CA SER A 113 -16.14 4.56 2.45
C SER A 113 -14.91 5.45 2.58
N PHE A 114 -14.94 6.60 1.93
CA PHE A 114 -13.98 7.66 2.17
C PHE A 114 -14.49 8.53 3.32
N LYS A 115 -13.73 8.58 4.41
CA LYS A 115 -14.02 9.46 5.55
C LYS A 115 -13.23 10.73 5.40
N GLU A 116 -13.87 11.87 5.63
CA GLU A 116 -13.20 13.17 5.67
C GLU A 116 -12.25 13.24 6.88
N MET A 117 -10.98 12.88 6.66
CA MET A 117 -9.91 12.92 7.64
C MET A 117 -8.55 12.82 6.95
N SER A 118 -7.54 13.44 7.56
CA SER A 118 -6.15 13.23 7.18
C SER A 118 -5.64 11.90 7.73
N PRO A 119 -4.77 11.20 6.98
CA PRO A 119 -4.13 10.00 7.49
C PRO A 119 -3.21 10.36 8.66
N PRO A 120 -3.31 9.64 9.78
CA PRO A 120 -2.63 10.00 11.03
C PRO A 120 -1.12 9.91 10.87
N ASP A 121 -0.36 10.62 11.71
CA ASP A 121 1.11 10.55 11.66
C ASP A 121 1.64 9.25 12.28
N ASN A 122 0.92 8.71 13.28
CA ASN A 122 1.22 7.46 13.96
C ASN A 122 -0.04 6.59 14.03
N ILE A 123 0.16 5.27 14.03
CA ILE A 123 -0.91 4.28 14.12
C ILE A 123 -0.61 3.39 15.31
N ASP A 124 -1.60 3.18 16.18
CA ASP A 124 -1.51 2.22 17.27
C ASP A 124 -1.73 0.78 16.74
N ASP A 125 -1.06 -0.19 17.36
CA ASP A 125 -0.88 -1.56 16.87
C ASP A 125 -2.17 -2.43 16.87
N GLU A 126 -3.30 -1.88 17.32
CA GLU A 126 -4.60 -2.55 17.29
C GLU A 126 -5.31 -2.29 15.95
N GLY A 127 -5.75 -3.38 15.29
CA GLY A 127 -6.32 -3.35 13.94
C GLY A 127 -7.24 -2.15 13.68
N ASN A 128 -6.98 -1.45 12.58
CA ASN A 128 -7.52 -0.13 12.32
C ASN A 128 -8.28 -0.12 10.99
N ASP A 129 -9.46 0.49 10.97
CA ASP A 129 -10.34 0.47 9.81
C ASP A 129 -9.83 1.28 8.61
N ILE A 130 -8.82 2.13 8.78
CA ILE A 130 -8.20 2.88 7.67
C ILE A 130 -6.86 2.29 7.20
N ILE A 131 -6.36 1.25 7.89
CA ILE A 131 -5.05 0.64 7.59
C ILE A 131 -5.18 -0.64 6.81
N PHE A 132 -4.39 -0.72 5.75
CA PHE A 132 -4.31 -1.82 4.82
C PHE A 132 -2.89 -2.33 4.73
N PHE A 133 -2.72 -3.65 4.60
CA PHE A 133 -1.45 -4.26 4.29
C PHE A 133 -1.32 -4.45 2.78
N GLN A 134 -0.46 -3.65 2.17
CA GLN A 134 -0.07 -3.80 0.78
C GLN A 134 0.89 -4.98 0.61
N ARG A 135 0.58 -5.89 -0.32
CA ARG A 135 1.41 -7.04 -0.68
C ARG A 135 1.38 -7.29 -2.18
N SER A 136 2.46 -7.83 -2.73
CA SER A 136 2.43 -8.45 -4.05
C SER A 136 1.62 -9.75 -4.01
N VAL A 137 0.99 -10.10 -5.13
CA VAL A 137 0.31 -11.39 -5.30
C VAL A 137 1.37 -12.45 -5.62
N PRO A 138 1.45 -13.58 -4.88
CA PRO A 138 2.41 -14.64 -5.18
C PRO A 138 2.30 -15.11 -6.63
N GLY A 139 3.42 -15.14 -7.35
CA GLY A 139 3.48 -15.52 -8.77
C GLY A 139 3.12 -14.42 -9.77
N HIS A 140 2.82 -13.20 -9.31
CA HIS A 140 2.54 -12.03 -10.14
C HIS A 140 3.23 -10.78 -9.59
N ASP A 141 4.34 -10.37 -10.20
CA ASP A 141 5.15 -9.24 -9.72
C ASP A 141 4.46 -7.87 -9.93
N ASP A 142 3.53 -7.79 -10.87
CA ASP A 142 2.80 -6.59 -11.27
C ASP A 142 1.49 -6.38 -10.47
N LYS A 143 1.01 -7.39 -9.76
CA LYS A 143 -0.29 -7.36 -9.07
C LYS A 143 -0.11 -7.10 -7.59
N ILE A 144 -0.85 -6.11 -7.10
CA ILE A 144 -0.86 -5.70 -5.70
C ILE A 144 -2.24 -6.01 -5.09
N GLN A 145 -2.22 -6.47 -3.85
CA GLN A 145 -3.41 -6.65 -3.02
C GLN A 145 -3.30 -5.86 -1.73
N PHE A 146 -4.46 -5.45 -1.19
CA PHE A 146 -4.57 -4.70 0.05
C PHE A 146 -5.44 -5.49 1.03
N GLU A 147 -4.83 -6.09 2.06
CA GLU A 147 -5.54 -6.78 3.13
C GLU A 147 -5.97 -5.77 4.22
N SER A 148 -7.17 -5.88 4.77
CA SER A 148 -7.57 -5.07 5.93
C SER A 148 -6.75 -5.41 7.17
N SER A 149 -6.28 -4.41 7.90
CA SER A 149 -5.65 -4.63 9.21
C SER A 149 -6.69 -5.05 10.28
N LEU A 150 -7.89 -4.46 10.24
CA LEU A 150 -9.01 -4.74 11.14
C LEU A 150 -9.67 -6.10 10.88
N TYR A 151 -9.80 -6.51 9.60
CA TYR A 151 -10.45 -7.76 9.22
C TYR A 151 -9.47 -8.70 8.52
N LYS A 152 -8.76 -9.53 9.30
CA LYS A 152 -7.79 -10.51 8.78
C LYS A 152 -8.41 -11.41 7.71
N GLY A 153 -7.71 -11.54 6.58
CA GLY A 153 -8.14 -12.33 5.42
C GLY A 153 -9.17 -11.64 4.51
N TYR A 154 -9.57 -10.40 4.79
CA TYR A 154 -10.42 -9.61 3.89
C TYR A 154 -9.58 -8.65 3.06
N PHE A 155 -9.83 -8.60 1.76
CA PHE A 155 -9.06 -7.81 0.80
C PHE A 155 -9.92 -6.77 0.08
N LEU A 156 -9.32 -5.66 -0.34
CA LEU A 156 -9.95 -4.70 -1.25
C LEU A 156 -10.20 -5.36 -2.61
N PHE A 157 -11.47 -5.39 -3.05
CA PHE A 157 -11.84 -5.90 -4.37
C PHE A 157 -13.01 -5.12 -4.97
N ARG A 158 -12.82 -4.49 -6.14
CA ARG A 158 -13.85 -3.86 -7.01
C ARG A 158 -14.79 -2.79 -6.40
N ASN A 159 -14.91 -2.69 -5.07
CA ASN A 159 -15.68 -1.76 -4.20
C ASN A 159 -16.24 -2.46 -2.95
N THR A 160 -15.81 -3.68 -2.64
CA THR A 160 -16.26 -4.45 -1.47
C THR A 160 -15.14 -5.28 -0.88
N PHE A 161 -15.30 -5.69 0.38
CA PHE A 161 -14.43 -6.67 1.01
C PHE A 161 -15.01 -8.08 0.84
N TYR A 162 -14.17 -9.00 0.39
CA TYR A 162 -14.46 -10.44 0.45
C TYR A 162 -13.30 -11.16 1.14
N SER A 163 -13.62 -12.24 1.85
CA SER A 163 -12.62 -13.19 2.33
C SER A 163 -12.25 -14.11 1.17
N VAL A 164 -11.04 -14.00 0.65
CA VAL A 164 -10.55 -14.89 -0.42
C VAL A 164 -9.83 -16.06 0.22
N ASN A 165 -10.41 -17.26 0.13
CA ASN A 165 -9.69 -18.50 0.46
C ASN A 165 -8.83 -18.86 -0.76
N TRP A 166 -7.55 -18.50 -0.71
CA TRP A 166 -6.57 -18.69 -1.77
C TRP A 166 -6.23 -20.15 -2.14
N ASN A 167 -7.02 -21.12 -1.69
CA ASN A 167 -6.81 -22.53 -2.01
C ASN A 167 -7.59 -23.04 -3.23
N ARG A 168 -8.44 -22.25 -3.91
CA ARG A 168 -9.16 -22.77 -5.10
C ARG A 168 -9.46 -21.83 -6.28
N ASP A 169 -9.53 -20.51 -6.14
CA ASP A 169 -10.42 -19.79 -7.08
C ASP A 169 -9.77 -18.90 -8.17
N TYR A 170 -8.45 -18.82 -8.33
CA TYR A 170 -7.86 -17.98 -9.39
C TYR A 170 -6.58 -18.55 -10.05
N ILE A 171 -6.63 -19.80 -10.51
CA ILE A 171 -5.78 -20.28 -11.61
C ILE A 171 -6.69 -20.63 -12.79
N GLN A 172 -7.09 -19.64 -13.58
CA GLN A 172 -7.44 -19.78 -15.00
C GLN A 172 -7.07 -18.50 -15.74
#